data_AF-A0A194RGR4-F1
#
_entry.id   AF-A0A194RGR4-F1
#
_cell.length_a   1.000
_cell.length_b   1.000
_cell.length_c   1.000
_cell.angle_alpha   90.00
_cell.angle_beta   90.00
_cell.angle_gamma   90.00
#
_symmetry.space_group_name_H-M   'P 1'
#
loop_
_entity.id
_entity.type
_entity.pdbx_description
1 polymer ?
#
loop_
_entity_poly.entity_id
_entity_poly.type
_entity_poly.pdbx_seq_one_letter_code
_entity_poly.pdbx_strand_id
1 'polypeptide(L)'
;MNGSDSSTADVKDEGEEEEDENLPLVEPETGPALFSAVAGDVPVAGAPAWSAHVSTTLTSARALALLRSKLWPGAVAYANDGKRSECMYMGWGLKAQLPNFSPLQLPRPQTEYIIGPEVMEMADPTFADEEAYRIAHLPPPPPQEMPGEGEGFPEEEEEEDD
;
A
#
# COMPACT_ATOMS: atom_id res chain seq x y z
N MET A 1 -29.70 13.85 46.80
CA MET A 1 -28.71 12.89 46.25
C MET A 1 -27.99 13.59 45.12
N ASN A 2 -26.80 14.11 45.41
CA ASN A 2 -25.93 14.72 44.41
C ASN A 2 -25.16 13.60 43.73
N GLY A 3 -25.40 13.41 42.43
CA GLY A 3 -24.70 12.43 41.61
C GLY A 3 -23.61 13.13 40.80
N SER A 4 -22.36 12.84 41.19
CA SER A 4 -21.26 12.47 40.29
C SER A 4 -20.83 13.47 39.21
N ASP A 5 -19.91 14.36 39.59
CA ASP A 5 -18.82 14.81 38.72
C ASP A 5 -17.60 13.92 39.04
N SER A 6 -17.33 12.96 38.15
CA SER A 6 -16.14 12.12 38.18
C SER A 6 -15.49 12.27 36.82
N SER A 7 -14.62 13.27 36.73
CA SER A 7 -13.51 13.38 35.79
C SER A 7 -12.95 12.00 35.42
N THR A 8 -13.22 11.55 34.20
CA THR A 8 -12.46 10.49 33.56
C THR A 8 -11.75 11.12 32.38
N ALA A 9 -10.44 10.92 32.39
CA ALA A 9 -9.46 11.63 31.60
C ALA A 9 -9.68 11.41 30.11
N ASP A 10 -9.44 12.47 29.35
CA ASP A 10 -9.17 12.47 27.92
C ASP A 10 -8.18 11.34 27.56
N VAL A 11 -8.71 10.26 27.00
CA VAL A 11 -7.92 9.26 26.28
C VAL A 11 -7.60 9.89 24.93
N LYS A 12 -6.46 10.57 24.87
CA LYS A 12 -5.83 10.99 23.61
C LYS A 12 -5.21 9.75 22.99
N ASP A 13 -6.03 9.02 22.23
CA ASP A 13 -5.61 7.95 21.33
C ASP A 13 -5.01 8.61 20.08
N GLU A 14 -3.76 9.09 20.22
CA GLU A 14 -2.92 9.49 19.08
C GLU A 14 -2.06 8.28 18.69
N GLY A 15 -2.73 7.30 18.08
CA GLY A 15 -2.13 6.32 17.21
C GLY A 15 -2.75 6.53 15.85
N GLU A 16 -2.26 7.52 15.09
CA GLU A 16 -2.49 7.60 13.65
C GLU A 16 -1.94 6.30 13.07
N GLU A 17 -2.83 5.32 12.91
CA GLU A 17 -2.68 4.33 11.85
C GLU A 17 -2.57 5.16 10.58
N GLU A 18 -1.34 5.40 10.10
CA GLU A 18 -1.11 5.71 8.70
C GLU A 18 -1.66 4.51 7.92
N GLU A 19 -2.98 4.47 7.76
CA GLU A 19 -3.67 3.66 6.78
C GLU A 19 -2.95 3.94 5.49
N ASP A 20 -2.35 2.90 4.93
CA ASP A 20 -1.64 2.88 3.67
C ASP A 20 -2.50 3.59 2.60
N GLU A 21 -2.33 4.91 2.47
CA GLU A 21 -3.19 5.83 1.68
C GLU A 21 -3.11 5.52 0.18
N ASN A 22 -2.30 4.52 -0.18
CA ASN A 22 -2.05 4.05 -1.53
C ASN A 22 -2.62 2.65 -1.78
N LEU A 23 -3.54 2.17 -0.95
CA LEU A 23 -4.38 1.03 -1.32
C LEU A 23 -5.36 1.50 -2.42
N PRO A 24 -5.36 0.88 -3.62
CA PRO A 24 -6.27 1.27 -4.67
C PRO A 24 -7.71 1.13 -4.16
N LEU A 25 -8.47 2.22 -4.24
CA LEU A 25 -9.88 2.24 -3.89
C LEU A 25 -10.60 1.16 -4.69
N VAL A 26 -11.10 0.13 -4.00
CA VAL A 26 -11.85 -0.95 -4.65
C VAL A 26 -13.15 -0.34 -5.19
N GLU A 27 -13.31 -0.32 -6.51
CA GLU A 27 -14.54 0.15 -7.12
C GLU A 27 -15.73 -0.69 -6.65
N PRO A 28 -16.88 -0.07 -6.29
CA PRO A 28 -18.04 -0.80 -5.83
C PRO A 28 -18.64 -1.65 -6.95
N GLU A 29 -18.74 -2.97 -6.74
CA GLU A 29 -19.37 -3.88 -7.69
C GLU A 29 -20.90 -3.69 -7.71
N THR A 30 -21.50 -3.64 -8.90
CA THR A 30 -22.97 -3.64 -9.08
C THR A 30 -23.44 -5.01 -9.56
N GLY A 31 -24.25 -5.69 -8.74
CA GLY A 31 -24.81 -7.01 -9.06
C GLY A 31 -26.09 -6.97 -9.90
N PRO A 32 -26.60 -8.15 -10.33
CA PRO A 32 -27.89 -8.27 -11.00
C PRO A 32 -29.06 -7.91 -10.06
N ALA A 33 -30.20 -7.52 -10.63
CA ALA A 33 -31.42 -7.24 -9.88
C ALA A 33 -31.95 -8.48 -9.13
N LEU A 34 -32.66 -8.25 -8.01
CA LEU A 34 -33.34 -9.33 -7.29
C LEU A 34 -34.33 -10.06 -8.20
N PHE A 35 -34.47 -11.37 -7.99
CA PHE A 35 -35.32 -12.25 -8.82
C PHE A 35 -34.93 -12.30 -10.30
N SER A 36 -33.66 -12.08 -10.61
CA SER A 36 -33.10 -12.40 -11.93
C SER A 36 -33.31 -13.88 -12.27
N ALA A 37 -33.71 -14.16 -13.50
CA ALA A 37 -33.92 -15.52 -13.95
C ALA A 37 -32.59 -16.29 -14.02
N VAL A 38 -32.57 -17.54 -13.54
CA VAL A 38 -31.41 -18.43 -13.58
C VAL A 38 -30.90 -18.74 -15.00
N ALA A 39 -31.69 -18.42 -16.03
CA ALA A 39 -31.28 -18.52 -17.43
C ALA A 39 -30.21 -17.48 -17.81
N GLY A 40 -30.12 -16.37 -17.07
CA GLY A 40 -29.11 -15.33 -17.25
C GLY A 40 -27.83 -15.56 -16.44
N ASP A 41 -27.74 -16.65 -15.70
CA ASP A 41 -26.56 -16.97 -14.90
C ASP A 41 -25.34 -17.26 -15.78
N VAL A 42 -24.15 -16.89 -15.29
CA VAL A 42 -22.89 -17.06 -16.00
C VAL A 42 -22.67 -18.53 -16.37
N PRO A 43 -22.39 -18.86 -17.65
CA PRO A 43 -22.19 -20.23 -18.08
C PRO A 43 -20.96 -20.86 -17.43
N VAL A 44 -21.07 -22.15 -17.10
CA VAL A 44 -19.99 -22.96 -16.54
C VAL A 44 -19.45 -23.87 -17.63
N ALA A 45 -18.16 -23.73 -17.93
CA ALA A 45 -17.46 -24.54 -18.94
C ALA A 45 -18.14 -24.54 -20.32
N GLY A 46 -18.62 -23.38 -20.76
CA GLY A 46 -19.30 -23.21 -22.06
C GLY A 46 -20.74 -23.72 -22.11
N ALA A 47 -21.33 -24.10 -20.99
CA ALA A 47 -22.71 -24.55 -20.91
C ALA A 47 -23.51 -23.77 -19.85
N PRO A 48 -24.86 -23.74 -19.92
CA PRO A 48 -25.68 -23.02 -18.93
C PRO A 48 -25.39 -23.48 -17.50
N ALA A 49 -25.45 -22.55 -16.54
CA ALA A 49 -25.19 -22.80 -15.12
C ALA A 49 -26.14 -23.84 -14.51
N TRP A 50 -27.33 -24.00 -15.09
CA TRP A 50 -28.36 -24.94 -14.64
C TRP A 50 -28.76 -25.90 -15.75
N SER A 51 -28.97 -27.17 -15.40
CA SER A 51 -29.57 -28.17 -16.29
C SER A 51 -30.99 -28.51 -15.85
N ALA A 52 -31.94 -28.34 -16.76
CA ALA A 52 -33.34 -28.72 -16.56
C ALA A 52 -33.59 -30.19 -16.87
N HIS A 53 -34.38 -30.86 -16.02
CA HIS A 53 -34.81 -32.24 -16.17
C HIS A 53 -36.28 -32.38 -15.78
N VAL A 54 -36.94 -33.42 -16.27
CA VAL A 54 -38.29 -33.81 -15.85
C VAL A 54 -38.25 -35.22 -15.27
N SER A 55 -38.99 -35.47 -14.19
CA SER A 55 -38.99 -36.80 -13.56
C SER A 55 -39.67 -37.88 -14.40
N THR A 56 -40.69 -37.51 -15.19
CA THR A 56 -41.42 -38.43 -16.06
C THR A 56 -42.04 -37.69 -17.24
N THR A 57 -42.12 -38.36 -18.39
CA THR A 57 -42.81 -37.89 -19.60
C THR A 57 -44.18 -38.56 -19.79
N LEU A 58 -44.53 -39.54 -18.95
CA LEU A 58 -45.75 -40.35 -19.09
C LEU A 58 -46.99 -39.62 -18.60
N THR A 59 -46.85 -38.76 -17.58
CA THR A 59 -47.96 -37.98 -17.02
C THR A 59 -47.47 -36.61 -16.57
N SER A 60 -47.93 -35.55 -17.24
CA SER A 60 -47.59 -34.18 -16.88
C SER A 60 -48.11 -33.78 -15.51
N ALA A 61 -49.29 -34.28 -15.12
CA ALA A 61 -49.95 -33.94 -13.87
C ALA A 61 -49.20 -34.39 -12.59
N ARG A 62 -48.27 -35.35 -12.73
CA ARG A 62 -47.40 -35.79 -11.62
C ARG A 62 -45.92 -35.63 -11.93
N ALA A 63 -45.58 -34.95 -13.03
CA ALA A 63 -44.21 -34.68 -13.38
C ALA A 63 -43.62 -33.63 -12.41
N LEU A 64 -42.35 -33.83 -12.07
CA LEU A 64 -41.55 -32.85 -11.34
C LEU A 64 -40.59 -32.19 -12.31
N ALA A 65 -40.55 -30.87 -12.31
CA ALA A 65 -39.50 -30.10 -12.97
C ALA A 65 -38.31 -29.99 -12.01
N LEU A 66 -37.12 -30.33 -12.47
CA LEU A 66 -35.88 -30.29 -11.71
C LEU A 66 -34.87 -29.39 -12.39
N LEU A 67 -34.19 -28.55 -11.61
CA LEU A 67 -33.05 -27.77 -12.03
C LEU A 67 -31.85 -28.20 -11.18
N ARG A 68 -30.77 -28.60 -11.84
CA ARG A 68 -29.51 -28.99 -11.17
C ARG A 68 -28.42 -28.01 -11.51
N SER A 69 -27.73 -27.47 -10.50
CA SER A 69 -26.61 -26.56 -10.70
C SER A 69 -25.40 -27.33 -11.24
N LYS A 70 -24.71 -26.73 -12.21
CA LYS A 70 -23.39 -27.17 -12.67
C LYS A 70 -22.27 -26.51 -11.87
N LEU A 71 -22.49 -25.29 -11.38
CA LEU A 71 -21.49 -24.55 -10.60
C LEU A 71 -21.31 -25.16 -9.21
N TRP A 72 -22.39 -25.63 -8.60
CA TRP A 72 -22.41 -26.28 -7.29
C TRP A 72 -23.00 -27.69 -7.40
N PRO A 73 -22.18 -28.70 -7.74
CA PRO A 73 -22.64 -30.08 -7.86
C PRO A 73 -23.26 -30.55 -6.55
N GLY A 74 -24.57 -30.83 -6.59
CA GLY A 74 -25.37 -31.18 -5.41
C GLY A 74 -26.52 -30.22 -5.13
N ALA A 75 -26.48 -29.00 -5.68
CA ALA A 75 -27.61 -28.07 -5.60
C ALA A 75 -28.70 -28.46 -6.60
N VAL A 76 -29.91 -28.66 -6.08
CA VAL A 76 -31.10 -29.02 -6.85
C VAL A 76 -32.26 -28.14 -6.41
N ALA A 77 -32.96 -27.54 -7.37
CA ALA A 77 -34.27 -26.95 -7.18
C ALA A 77 -35.31 -27.83 -7.88
N TYR A 78 -36.47 -28.02 -7.27
CA TYR A 78 -37.55 -28.76 -7.90
C TYR A 78 -38.89 -28.07 -7.70
N ALA A 79 -39.80 -28.28 -8.64
CA ALA A 79 -41.16 -27.81 -8.57
C ALA A 79 -42.11 -28.89 -9.10
N ASN A 80 -43.32 -28.94 -8.54
CA ASN A 80 -44.44 -29.71 -9.10
C ASN A 80 -45.37 -28.78 -9.91
N ASP A 81 -46.58 -29.25 -10.21
CA ASP A 81 -47.65 -28.52 -10.89
C ASP A 81 -48.18 -27.31 -10.07
N GLY A 82 -47.30 -26.35 -9.77
CA GLY A 82 -47.58 -25.05 -9.15
C GLY A 82 -47.88 -25.05 -7.65
N LYS A 83 -47.82 -26.19 -6.96
CA LYS A 83 -48.23 -26.31 -5.54
C LYS A 83 -47.08 -26.24 -4.55
N ARG A 84 -45.90 -26.74 -4.93
CA ARG A 84 -44.70 -26.78 -4.10
C ARG A 84 -43.46 -26.59 -4.95
N SER A 85 -42.54 -25.81 -4.42
CA SER A 85 -41.20 -25.63 -4.94
C SER A 85 -40.23 -25.56 -3.78
N GLU A 86 -39.15 -26.31 -3.84
CA GLU A 86 -38.12 -26.32 -2.80
C GLU A 86 -36.73 -26.42 -3.43
N CYS A 87 -35.75 -25.98 -2.67
CA CYS A 87 -34.34 -26.07 -3.02
C CYS A 87 -33.63 -26.91 -1.96
N MET A 88 -32.76 -27.81 -2.40
CA MET A 88 -31.93 -28.64 -1.53
C MET A 88 -30.50 -28.67 -2.03
N TYR A 89 -29.57 -28.88 -1.11
CA TYR A 89 -28.17 -29.07 -1.42
C TYR A 89 -27.66 -30.33 -0.74
N MET A 90 -27.11 -31.25 -1.54
CA MET A 90 -26.44 -32.45 -1.06
C MET A 90 -25.15 -32.65 -1.86
N GLY A 91 -24.01 -32.29 -1.28
CA GLY A 91 -22.72 -32.35 -1.96
C GLY A 91 -21.55 -31.98 -1.06
N TRP A 92 -20.35 -31.96 -1.66
CA TRP A 92 -19.08 -31.81 -0.95
C TRP A 92 -18.72 -30.38 -0.51
N GLY A 93 -19.47 -29.39 -0.98
CA GLY A 93 -19.13 -27.97 -0.76
C GLY A 93 -18.06 -27.47 -1.71
N LEU A 94 -17.80 -28.19 -2.81
CA LEU A 94 -16.77 -27.85 -3.79
C LEU A 94 -17.39 -27.21 -5.02
N LYS A 95 -16.93 -26.00 -5.36
CA LYS A 95 -17.31 -25.27 -6.55
C LYS A 95 -16.70 -25.94 -7.79
N ALA A 96 -17.53 -26.25 -8.79
CA ALA A 96 -17.07 -26.78 -10.06
C ALA A 96 -16.64 -25.64 -10.99
N GLN A 97 -15.40 -25.17 -10.79
CA GLN A 97 -14.76 -24.15 -11.62
C GLN A 97 -13.65 -24.80 -12.45
N LEU A 98 -13.54 -24.43 -13.73
CA LEU A 98 -12.46 -24.86 -14.62
C LEU A 98 -11.62 -23.64 -15.02
N PRO A 99 -10.28 -23.69 -14.92
CA PRO A 99 -9.48 -24.72 -14.26
C PRO A 99 -9.84 -24.81 -12.76
N ASN A 100 -9.68 -26.01 -12.17
CA ASN A 100 -9.94 -26.25 -10.74
C ASN A 100 -9.11 -25.29 -9.85
N PHE A 101 -9.31 -25.38 -8.54
CA PHE A 101 -8.56 -24.58 -7.56
C PHE A 101 -7.05 -24.55 -7.86
N SER A 102 -6.54 -23.35 -8.10
CA SER A 102 -5.10 -23.07 -8.15
C SER A 102 -4.71 -22.48 -6.80
N PRO A 103 -3.69 -23.03 -6.12
CA PRO A 103 -3.22 -22.46 -4.87
C PRO A 103 -2.74 -21.03 -5.08
N LEU A 104 -2.91 -20.21 -4.05
CA LEU A 104 -2.43 -18.83 -4.06
C LEU A 104 -0.91 -18.82 -4.20
N GLN A 105 -0.40 -17.97 -5.09
CA GLN A 105 1.04 -17.73 -5.20
C GLN A 105 1.55 -17.05 -3.93
N LEU A 106 2.81 -17.31 -3.56
CA LEU A 106 3.43 -16.59 -2.47
C LEU A 106 3.40 -15.08 -2.74
N PRO A 107 3.23 -14.25 -1.70
CA PRO A 107 3.31 -12.81 -1.86
C PRO A 107 4.65 -12.42 -2.48
N ARG A 108 4.66 -11.34 -3.25
CA ARG A 108 5.90 -10.84 -3.83
C ARG A 108 6.85 -10.44 -2.69
N PRO A 109 8.15 -10.77 -2.80
CA PRO A 109 9.15 -10.21 -1.90
C PRO A 109 9.06 -8.68 -1.89
N GLN A 110 9.26 -8.07 -0.72
CA GLN A 110 9.34 -6.62 -0.60
C GLN A 110 10.57 -6.10 -1.33
N THR A 111 10.47 -4.89 -1.89
CA THR A 111 11.60 -4.25 -2.55
C THR A 111 12.55 -3.71 -1.49
N GLU A 112 13.86 -3.81 -1.73
CA GLU A 112 14.86 -3.20 -0.85
C GLU A 112 14.74 -1.68 -0.86
N TYR A 113 15.23 -1.04 0.21
CA TYR A 113 15.28 0.42 0.29
C TYR A 113 16.15 0.99 -0.83
N ILE A 114 15.69 2.06 -1.48
CA ILE A 114 16.45 2.72 -2.53
C ILE A 114 17.68 3.37 -1.89
N ILE A 115 18.88 2.97 -2.31
CA ILE A 115 20.13 3.54 -1.79
C ILE A 115 20.22 5.02 -2.22
N GLY A 116 19.90 5.92 -1.28
CA GLY A 116 19.96 7.37 -1.45
C GLY A 116 21.21 8.02 -0.83
N PRO A 117 21.39 9.33 -0.98
CA PRO A 117 22.48 10.09 -0.35
C PRO A 117 22.45 10.03 1.18
N GLU A 118 21.34 9.62 1.80
CA GLU A 118 21.22 9.39 3.24
C GLU A 118 22.05 8.18 3.71
N VAL A 119 22.26 7.21 2.83
CA VAL A 119 23.00 5.96 3.10
C VAL A 119 24.32 5.86 2.33
N MET A 120 24.60 6.80 1.42
CA MET A 120 25.89 6.89 0.73
C MET A 120 26.86 7.79 1.51
N GLU A 121 28.07 7.30 1.75
CA GLU A 121 29.16 8.11 2.28
C GLU A 121 29.49 9.26 1.31
N MET A 122 29.66 10.47 1.83
CA MET A 122 30.13 11.60 1.05
C MET A 122 31.56 11.32 0.59
N ALA A 123 31.86 11.54 -0.68
CA ALA A 123 33.22 11.40 -1.18
C ALA A 123 34.16 12.35 -0.42
N ASP A 124 35.30 11.83 0.02
CA ASP A 124 36.35 12.64 0.64
C ASP A 124 36.77 13.79 -0.31
N PRO A 125 37.06 14.98 0.22
CA PRO A 125 37.61 16.08 -0.58
C PRO A 125 38.86 15.63 -1.35
N THR A 126 39.04 16.15 -2.57
CA THR A 126 40.25 15.83 -3.32
C THR A 126 41.46 16.58 -2.76
N PHE A 127 42.68 16.09 -3.00
CA PHE A 127 43.92 16.79 -2.60
C PHE A 127 43.95 18.26 -3.06
N ALA A 128 43.45 18.54 -4.27
CA ALA A 128 43.40 19.89 -4.81
C ALA A 128 42.46 20.80 -4.00
N ASP A 129 41.32 20.27 -3.55
CA ASP A 129 40.36 20.99 -2.71
C ASP A 129 40.96 21.26 -1.31
N GLU A 130 41.68 20.29 -0.74
CA GLU A 130 42.39 20.46 0.54
C GLU A 130 43.51 21.50 0.45
N GLU A 131 44.28 21.51 -0.64
CA GLU A 131 45.36 22.47 -0.85
C GLU A 131 44.79 23.88 -1.08
N ALA A 132 43.72 24.01 -1.86
CA ALA A 132 43.01 25.29 -2.04
C ALA A 132 42.45 25.81 -0.72
N TYR A 133 41.84 24.95 0.11
CA TYR A 133 41.37 25.31 1.44
C TYR A 133 42.53 25.77 2.34
N ARG A 134 43.68 25.08 2.31
CA ARG A 134 44.89 25.46 3.06
C ARG A 134 45.39 26.84 2.67
N ILE A 135 45.49 27.13 1.36
CA ILE A 135 45.96 28.43 0.86
C ILE A 135 44.99 29.55 1.25
N ALA A 136 43.69 29.31 1.12
CA ALA A 136 42.65 30.31 1.45
C ALA A 136 42.60 30.66 2.94
N HIS A 137 42.99 29.74 3.83
CA HIS A 137 43.02 29.94 5.28
C HIS A 137 44.40 30.28 5.84
N LEU A 138 45.38 30.64 4.99
CA LEU A 138 46.65 31.16 5.46
C LEU A 138 46.43 32.48 6.23
N PRO A 139 47.13 32.69 7.36
CA PRO A 139 47.07 33.96 8.06
C PRO A 139 47.49 35.10 7.13
N PRO A 140 46.87 36.29 7.25
CA PRO A 140 47.22 37.43 6.41
C PRO A 140 48.72 37.71 6.53
N PRO A 141 49.42 38.01 5.42
CA PRO A 141 50.83 38.29 5.47
C PRO A 141 51.10 39.45 6.43
N PRO A 142 52.19 39.40 7.21
CA PRO A 142 52.54 40.48 8.11
C PRO A 142 52.65 41.79 7.30
N PRO A 143 52.23 42.94 7.88
CA PRO A 143 52.33 44.23 7.21
C PRO A 143 53.76 44.43 6.69
N GLN A 144 53.89 44.76 5.41
CA GLN A 144 55.19 45.08 4.82
C GLN A 144 55.72 46.35 5.50
N GLU A 145 56.85 46.26 6.18
CA GLU A 145 57.57 47.43 6.67
C GLU A 145 58.02 48.23 5.45
N MET A 146 57.35 49.36 5.19
CA MET A 146 57.85 50.34 4.22
C MET A 146 59.15 50.94 4.80
N PRO A 147 60.28 50.89 4.07
CA PRO A 147 61.50 51.54 4.54
C PRO A 147 61.27 53.06 4.48
N GLY A 148 61.03 53.66 5.65
CA GLY A 148 60.92 55.09 5.84
C GLY A 148 62.27 55.79 5.61
N GLU A 149 62.19 56.87 4.85
CA GLU A 149 63.27 57.83 4.56
C GLU A 149 63.86 58.38 5.87
N GLY A 150 65.18 58.17 6.06
CA GLY A 150 65.97 58.86 7.08
C GLY A 150 66.83 59.94 6.44
N GLU A 151 66.37 61.19 6.44
CA GLU A 151 67.24 62.37 6.32
C GLU A 151 67.88 62.66 7.68
N GLY A 152 69.21 62.70 7.71
CA GLY A 152 69.99 63.04 8.91
C GLY A 152 70.13 64.53 9.14
N PHE A 153 70.77 64.87 10.27
CA PHE A 153 71.68 65.99 10.62
C PHE A 153 71.55 66.31 12.14
N PRO A 154 72.60 66.85 12.80
CA PRO A 154 73.36 66.15 13.84
C PRO A 154 73.24 66.81 15.23
N GLU A 155 73.85 66.16 16.21
CA GLU A 155 74.09 66.64 17.58
C GLU A 155 74.81 67.99 17.61
N GLU A 156 74.28 68.94 18.38
CA GLU A 156 75.06 70.04 18.96
C GLU A 156 74.92 70.00 20.49
N GLU A 157 76.07 70.09 21.13
CA GLU A 157 76.39 70.02 22.55
C GLU A 157 75.81 71.20 23.34
N GLU A 158 75.39 70.98 24.59
CA GLU A 158 75.59 71.96 25.66
C GLU A 158 75.98 71.23 26.96
N GLU A 159 77.20 71.52 27.42
CA GLU A 159 77.67 71.33 28.79
C GLU A 159 76.86 72.22 29.76
N GLU A 160 76.58 71.75 30.97
CA GLU A 160 77.11 72.37 32.20
C GLU A 160 76.66 71.61 33.47
N ASP A 161 77.59 71.58 34.42
CA ASP A 161 77.57 70.98 35.75
C ASP A 161 76.51 71.57 36.72
N ASP A 162 75.91 70.71 37.54
CA ASP A 162 75.87 70.82 39.03
C ASP A 162 75.34 69.52 39.68
#